data_AF-M1EIZ0-F1
#
_entry.id   AF-M1EIZ0-F1
#
_cell.length_a   1.000
_cell.length_b   1.000
_cell.length_c   1.000
_cell.angle_alpha   90.00
_cell.angle_beta   90.00
_cell.angle_gamma   90.00
#
_symmetry.space_group_name_H-M   'P 1'
#
loop_
_entity.id
_entity.type
_entity.pdbx_description
1 polymer ?
#
loop_
_entity_poly.entity_id
_entity_poly.type
_entity_poly.pdbx_seq_one_letter_code
_entity_poly.pdbx_strand_id
1 'polypeptide(L)' 'NNVRFSAYRTAMKLRRLQKALCLDLLSLSAACEALDQHNLKQNDQPMDILQVINCLTTIYDRLEQEHNNLVNVP' A
#
# COMPACT_ATOMS: atom_id res chain seq x y z
N ASN A 1 -17.68 -18.32 3.19
CA ASN A 1 -16.39 -18.72 3.81
C ASN A 1 -15.98 -20.09 3.26
N ASN A 2 -16.02 -20.27 1.93
CA ASN A 2 -16.27 -21.58 1.30
C ASN A 2 -15.01 -22.25 0.74
N VAL A 3 -13.86 -21.57 0.77
CA VAL A 3 -12.59 -22.16 0.32
C VAL A 3 -12.08 -23.11 1.40
N ARG A 4 -11.80 -24.36 1.03
CA ARG A 4 -11.54 -25.47 1.95
C ARG A 4 -10.20 -25.34 2.69
N PHE A 5 -9.16 -24.88 2.00
CA PHE A 5 -7.82 -24.69 2.54
C PHE A 5 -7.66 -23.31 3.21
N SER A 6 -7.15 -23.28 4.43
CA SER A 6 -6.97 -22.05 5.23
C SER A 6 -5.98 -21.07 4.58
N ALA A 7 -4.83 -21.55 4.08
CA ALA A 7 -3.86 -20.71 3.41
C ALA A 7 -4.46 -20.00 2.17
N TYR A 8 -5.20 -20.72 1.34
CA TYR A 8 -5.89 -20.15 0.17
C TYR A 8 -6.99 -19.17 0.56
N ARG A 9 -7.76 -19.44 1.64
CA ARG A 9 -8.72 -18.46 2.18
C ARG A 9 -8.03 -17.15 2.55
N THR A 10 -6.93 -17.24 3.29
CA THR A 10 -6.17 -16.06 3.72
C THR A 10 -5.60 -15.32 2.52
N ALA A 11 -4.99 -16.04 1.57
CA ALA A 11 -4.46 -15.44 0.35
C ALA A 11 -5.54 -14.72 -0.48
N MET A 12 -6.73 -15.32 -0.65
CA MET A 12 -7.83 -14.67 -1.37
C MET A 12 -8.36 -13.43 -0.64
N LYS A 13 -8.46 -13.47 0.69
CA LYS A 13 -8.82 -12.30 1.49
C LYS A 13 -7.79 -11.18 1.37
N LEU A 14 -6.51 -11.52 1.45
CA LEU A 14 -5.40 -10.57 1.25
C LEU A 14 -5.40 -9.99 -0.15
N ARG A 15 -5.61 -10.82 -1.20
CA ARG A 15 -5.68 -10.33 -2.59
C ARG A 15 -6.84 -9.36 -2.80
N ARG A 16 -8.00 -9.62 -2.17
CA ARG A 16 -9.15 -8.71 -2.21
C ARG A 16 -8.85 -7.39 -1.47
N LEU A 17 -8.21 -7.46 -0.30
CA LEU A 17 -7.81 -6.28 0.46
C LEU A 17 -6.77 -5.44 -0.30
N GLN A 18 -5.76 -6.09 -0.88
CA GLN A 18 -4.72 -5.45 -1.68
C GLN A 18 -5.33 -4.62 -2.82
N LYS A 19 -6.31 -5.19 -3.53
CA LYS A 19 -7.07 -4.50 -4.58
C LYS A 19 -7.92 -3.34 -4.07
N ALA A 20 -8.60 -3.54 -2.94
CA ALA A 20 -9.43 -2.50 -2.34
C ALA A 20 -8.61 -1.29 -1.85
N LEU A 21 -7.34 -1.51 -1.53
CA LEU A 21 -6.38 -0.47 -1.17
C LEU A 21 -5.50 -0.02 -2.34
N CYS A 22 -5.79 -0.45 -3.58
CA CYS A 22 -4.98 -0.15 -4.78
C CYS A 22 -3.49 -0.53 -4.69
N LEU A 23 -3.07 -1.29 -3.68
CA LEU A 23 -1.69 -1.74 -3.47
C LEU A 23 -1.27 -2.82 -4.47
N ASP A 24 -2.19 -3.30 -5.31
CA ASP A 24 -1.85 -4.18 -6.43
C ASP A 24 -1.32 -3.43 -7.64
N LEU A 25 -1.46 -2.09 -7.66
CA LEU A 25 -0.90 -1.20 -8.66
C LEU A 25 0.48 -0.67 -8.27
N LEU A 26 0.82 -0.71 -6.97
CA LEU A 26 2.08 -0.21 -6.44
C LEU A 26 3.27 -1.09 -6.85
N SER A 27 4.20 -0.52 -7.61
CA SER A 27 5.47 -1.16 -7.91
C SER A 27 6.42 -1.13 -6.70
N LEU A 28 7.32 -2.12 -6.62
CA LEU A 28 8.32 -2.16 -5.55
C LEU A 28 9.25 -0.94 -5.57
N SER A 29 9.64 -0.46 -6.76
CA SER A 29 10.49 0.75 -6.89
C SER A 29 9.80 1.97 -6.29
N ALA A 30 8.55 2.21 -6.67
CA ALA A 30 7.79 3.35 -6.17
C ALA A 30 7.57 3.28 -4.65
N ALA A 31 7.35 2.09 -4.10
CA ALA A 31 7.24 1.89 -2.66
C ALA A 31 8.56 2.24 -1.93
N CYS A 32 9.69 1.74 -2.43
CA CYS A 32 11.00 2.06 -1.85
C CYS A 32 11.32 3.56 -1.94
N GLU A 33 11.03 4.19 -3.07
CA GLU A 33 11.23 5.63 -3.25
C GLU A 33 10.39 6.48 -2.27
N ALA A 34 9.14 6.09 -2.02
CA ALA A 34 8.30 6.79 -1.05
C ALA A 34 8.85 6.65 0.37
N LEU A 35 9.29 5.45 0.78
CA LEU A 35 9.93 5.22 2.08
C LEU A 35 11.21 6.04 2.23
N ASP A 36 12.03 6.08 1.16
CA ASP A 36 13.27 6.85 1.12
C ASP A 36 13.02 8.36 1.23
N GLN A 37 11.99 8.89 0.56
CA GLN A 37 11.61 10.30 0.62
C GLN A 37 11.21 10.75 2.03
N HIS A 38 10.57 9.87 2.80
CA HIS A 38 10.18 10.14 4.19
C HIS A 38 11.24 9.74 5.22
N ASN A 39 12.46 9.38 4.77
CA ASN A 39 13.57 8.91 5.61
C ASN A 39 13.22 7.68 6.48
N LEU A 40 12.31 6.84 6.01
CA LEU A 40 11.83 5.64 6.71
C LEU A 40 12.75 4.43 6.48
N LYS A 41 14.05 4.61 6.76
CA LYS A 41 15.10 3.60 6.54
C LYS A 41 15.47 2.82 7.81
N GLN A 42 15.12 3.35 8.99
CA GLN A 42 15.44 2.72 10.27
C GLN A 42 14.26 1.88 10.75
N ASN A 43 14.36 0.56 10.57
CA ASN A 43 13.29 -0.38 10.93
C ASN A 43 13.05 -0.49 12.45
N ASP A 44 14.04 -0.15 13.27
CA ASP A 44 13.93 -0.19 14.73
C ASP A 44 13.31 1.08 15.33
N GLN A 45 13.11 2.12 14.52
CA GLN A 45 12.51 3.38 14.98
C GLN A 45 10.98 3.30 14.84
N PRO A 46 10.21 3.61 15.91
CA PRO A 46 8.76 3.67 15.80
C PRO A 46 8.35 4.79 14.84
N MET A 47 7.34 4.51 14.02
CA MET A 47 6.76 5.47 13.10
C MET A 47 5.49 6.06 13.71
N ASP A 48 5.41 7.39 13.78
CA ASP A 48 4.21 8.10 14.25
C ASP A 48 3.09 8.07 13.18
N ILE A 49 1.84 8.24 13.62
CA ILE A 49 0.66 8.27 12.76
C ILE A 49 0.83 9.29 11.63
N LEU A 50 1.41 10.46 11.91
CA LEU A 50 1.63 11.48 10.89
C LEU A 50 2.64 11.03 9.82
N GLN A 51 3.68 10.29 10.21
CA GLN A 51 4.65 9.73 9.26
C GLN A 51 4.01 8.65 8.38
N VAL A 52 3.14 7.81 8.96
CA VAL A 52 2.35 6.82 8.19
C VAL A 52 1.47 7.54 7.15
N ILE A 53 0.73 8.57 7.59
CA ILE A 53 -0.16 9.34 6.71
C ILE A 53 0.65 9.96 5.58
N ASN A 54 1.73 10.68 5.88
CA ASN A 54 2.55 11.35 4.87
C ASN A 54 3.13 10.37 3.85
N CYS A 55 3.63 9.21 4.30
CA CYS A 55 4.14 8.17 3.41
C CYS A 55 3.04 7.60 2.50
N LEU A 56 1.86 7.31 3.06
CA LEU A 56 0.73 6.80 2.29
C LEU A 56 0.21 7.86 1.30
N THR A 57 0.10 9.12 1.69
CA THR A 57 -0.29 10.23 0.81
C THR A 57 0.63 10.30 -0.40
N THR A 58 1.95 10.29 -0.20
CA THR A 58 2.91 10.29 -1.32
C THR A 58 2.76 9.06 -2.24
N ILE A 59 2.46 7.89 -1.68
CA ILE A 59 2.19 6.68 -2.47
C ILE A 59 0.92 6.86 -3.30
N TYR A 60 -0.18 7.31 -2.71
CA TYR A 60 -1.46 7.44 -3.40
C TYR A 60 -1.46 8.59 -4.42
N ASP A 61 -0.80 9.71 -4.16
CA ASP A 61 -0.65 10.82 -5.12
C ASP A 61 0.06 10.34 -6.40
N ARG A 62 1.10 9.51 -6.26
CA ARG A 62 1.80 8.90 -7.41
C ARG A 62 0.89 7.90 -8.14
N LEU A 63 0.20 7.04 -7.39
CA LEU A 63 -0.71 6.05 -7.98
C LEU A 63 -1.87 6.74 -8.74
N GLU A 64 -2.38 7.85 -8.24
CA GLU A 64 -3.39 8.66 -8.92
C GLU A 64 -2.87 9.20 -10.26
N GLN A 65 -1.66 9.77 -10.28
CA GLN A 65 -1.02 10.28 -11.49
C GLN A 65 -0.81 9.19 -12.56
N GLU A 66 -0.43 7.98 -12.15
CA GLU A 66 -0.23 6.83 -13.06
C GLU A 66 -1.56 6.19 -13.49
N HIS A 67 -2.60 6.29 -12.66
CA HIS A 67 -3.88 5.60 -12.84
C HIS A 67 -5.09 6.50 -12.56
N ASN A 68 -5.18 7.62 -13.30
CA ASN A 68 -6.17 8.72 -13.22
C ASN A 68 -7.66 8.35 -13.03
N ASN A 69 -8.08 7.07 -13.11
CA ASN A 69 -9.46 6.61 -12.98
C ASN A 69 -9.66 5.46 -11.96
N LEU A 70 -8.62 5.02 -11.25
CA LEU A 70 -8.70 3.85 -10.34
C LEU A 70 -8.46 4.18 -8.87
N VAL A 71 -7.86 5.34 -8.58
CA VAL A 71 -7.61 5.80 -7.21
C VAL A 71 -8.53 6.99 -6.96
N ASN A 72 -9.51 6.82 -6.07
CA ASN A 72 -10.40 7.91 -5.67
C ASN A 72 -9.84 8.48 -4.37
N VAL A 73 -9.03 9.54 -4.46
CA VAL A 73 -8.46 10.22 -3.30
C VAL A 73 -9.62 10.96 -2.57
N PRO A 74 -9.90 10.67 -1.30
CA PRO A 74 -10.94 11.36 -0.52
C PRO A 74 -10.57 12.81 -0.18
#